data_AF-A0A520E7P3-F1
#
_entry.id   AF-A0A520E7P3-F1
#
_cell.length_a   1.000
_cell.length_b   1.000
_cell.length_c   1.000
_cell.angle_alpha   90.00
_cell.angle_beta   90.00
_cell.angle_gamma   90.00
#
_symmetry.space_group_name_H-M   'P 1'
#
loop_
_entity.id
_entity.type
_entity.pdbx_description
1 polymer ?
#
loop_
_entity_poly.entity_id
_entity_poly.type
_entity_poly.pdbx_seq_one_letter_code
_entity_poly.pdbx_strand_id
1 'polypeptide(L)' 'MTAIDLNADLGESYGAWTLGDDDAMLAVVSSA' A
#
# COMPACT_ATOMS: atom_id res chain seq x y z
N MET A 1 4.73 -21.97 11.66
CA MET A 1 5.23 -20.62 11.33
C MET A 1 4.33 -19.61 12.00
N THR A 2 4.89 -18.69 12.76
CA THR A 2 4.20 -17.47 13.19
C THR A 2 4.36 -16.43 12.09
N ALA A 3 3.25 -15.90 11.59
CA ALA A 3 3.22 -14.84 10.57
C ALA A 3 2.41 -13.65 11.12
N ILE A 4 2.71 -12.46 10.61
CA ILE A 4 1.96 -11.23 10.90
C ILE A 4 1.58 -10.59 9.56
N ASP A 5 0.43 -9.93 9.54
CA ASP A 5 0.00 -9.12 8.41
C ASP A 5 0.70 -7.75 8.47
N LEU A 6 1.22 -7.32 7.32
CA LEU A 6 1.73 -5.98 7.11
C LEU A 6 0.80 -5.30 6.10
N ASN A 7 0.15 -4.21 6.52
CA ASN A 7 -0.76 -3.44 5.69
C ASN A 7 -0.36 -1.96 5.62
N ALA A 8 -0.90 -1.28 4.61
CA ALA A 8 -0.85 0.15 4.45
C ALA A 8 -2.06 0.61 3.63
N ASP A 9 -2.57 1.81 3.93
CA ASP A 9 -3.59 2.46 3.11
C ASP A 9 -2.97 2.90 1.78
N LEU A 10 -3.63 2.53 0.66
CA LEU A 10 -3.19 2.82 -0.71
C LEU A 10 -4.33 3.48 -1.51
N GLY A 11 -4.00 4.03 -2.68
CA GLY A 11 -5.02 4.65 -3.54
C GLY A 11 -5.54 5.99 -3.01
N GLU A 12 -4.76 6.66 -2.16
CA GLU A 12 -5.14 7.94 -1.53
C GLU A 12 -4.92 9.18 -2.43
N SER A 13 -4.51 8.96 -3.68
CA SER A 13 -4.45 9.99 -4.70
C SER A 13 -5.84 10.58 -4.99
N TYR A 14 -5.92 11.85 -5.41
CA TYR A 14 -7.19 12.50 -5.75
C TYR A 14 -7.06 13.42 -6.96
N GLY A 15 -7.85 13.16 -8.01
CA GLY A 15 -7.82 13.94 -9.24
C GLY A 15 -6.44 13.93 -9.88
N ALA A 16 -5.81 15.11 -10.01
CA ALA A 16 -4.46 15.24 -10.54
C ALA A 16 -3.36 15.12 -9.48
N TRP A 17 -3.72 15.02 -8.19
CA TRP A 17 -2.74 14.90 -7.11
C TRP A 17 -2.37 13.44 -6.87
N THR A 18 -1.09 13.15 -7.03
CA THR A 18 -0.48 11.87 -6.69
C THR A 18 0.01 11.90 -5.25
N LEU A 19 -0.35 10.86 -4.49
CA LEU A 19 0.12 10.62 -3.14
C LEU A 19 0.56 9.15 -3.03
N GLY A 20 1.74 8.92 -2.46
CA GLY A 20 2.30 7.59 -2.28
C GLY A 20 2.91 6.97 -3.54
N ASP A 21 3.36 5.72 -3.38
CA ASP A 21 3.83 4.83 -4.44
C ASP A 21 3.18 3.46 -4.22
N ASP A 22 1.96 3.31 -4.72
CA ASP A 22 1.13 2.13 -4.51
C ASP A 22 1.79 0.87 -5.09
N ASP A 23 2.45 0.98 -6.24
CA ASP A 23 3.14 -0.14 -6.90
C ASP A 23 4.31 -0.64 -6.05
N ALA A 24 5.11 0.27 -5.49
CA ALA A 24 6.18 -0.11 -4.57
C ALA A 24 5.63 -0.71 -3.26
N MET A 25 4.51 -0.20 -2.74
CA MET A 25 3.90 -0.72 -1.52
C MET A 25 3.29 -2.11 -1.70
N LEU A 26 2.61 -2.37 -2.82
CA LEU A 26 2.04 -3.69 -3.13
C LEU A 26 3.11 -4.79 -3.26
N ALA A 27 4.39 -4.43 -3.46
CA ALA A 27 5.49 -5.38 -3.44
C ALA A 27 5.90 -5.84 -2.02
N VAL A 28 5.46 -5.14 -0.97
CA VAL A 28 5.89 -5.40 0.42
C VAL A 28 4.76 -5.69 1.41
N VAL A 29 3.54 -5.21 1.18
CA VAL A 29 2.38 -5.45 2.05
C VAL A 29 1.67 -6.77 1.72
N SER A 30 1.02 -7.36 2.72
CA SER A 30 0.18 -8.56 2.56
C SER A 30 -1.30 -8.22 2.38
N SER A 31 -1.72 -7.03 2.79
CA SER A 31 -3.04 -6.48 2.54
C SER A 31 -2.98 -4.95 2.36
N ALA A 32 -3.98 -4.41 1.65
CA ALA A 32 -4.19 -3.00 1.41
C ALA A 32 -5.64 -2.65 1.75
#